data_AF-A0A6P3Y6N1-F1
#
_entry.id   AF-A0A6P3Y6N1-F1
#
_cell.length_a   1.000
_cell.length_b   1.000
_cell.length_c   1.000
_cell.angle_alpha   90.00
_cell.angle_beta   90.00
_cell.angle_gamma   90.00
#
_symmetry.space_group_name_H-M   'P 1'
#
loop_
_entity.id
_entity.type
_entity.pdbx_description
1 polymer ?
#
loop_
_entity_poly.entity_id
_entity_poly.type
_entity_poly.pdbx_seq_one_letter_code
_entity_poly.pdbx_strand_id
1 'polypeptide(L)'
;MQQTRQVVYVLLYLQFFVCNVFTLDIGILSEEHTSGTNDIAWISSKWTCKSDNECTATGSTCNNHECQCAPGYIYNSDMTSCVKVATGLHDKCVDTVQCSAYLLSGAMCVDNVCVCGPGSYYLHGRCNRYVGLAEKCEQIIDCYVNADFEASTCNMTEKICECSPGYYQREYRTCRRERKTVGEECMIDFDCTFENATCKDFVCVKKSESKKTIQLSIDTDVVLTVAANEDTEIRVGSDCTGKEDICDKLGNAICDLTGKCRCNRGHFAPHEDAKCIPELGEPCSPDDVGSIKNSTCQAGIWICKYGTVASRDNRECRNVTMKHGGKCFQDEECYIFGPDAECKGNKCVCNANSHYVKSELFCWINKKVGETCKQKRDCYIKGFKSEILCKNGVCSCPDGTRINNNETACIRTAAGLGEACEVTEDCKLKNTTCNKVCECKENHYFSQDEGQCIPGINATCEKNEHCRPENSECNWQVCVCKSNYVAAAVNSCVPILSYGEFCSQDVQCSATVPGAICFEQDENKICACAKEDHYRFGRCFKKKLLSDTCANIGECYLNHDVRTVMCMNGECRCNWGYKKLNNSACVKDTQAVYLPNGSGSIIDMMSTGLPLVVLLLASCDIF
;
A
#
# COMPACT_ATOMS: atom_id res chain seq x y z
N MET A 1 9.10 16.20 -20.65
CA MET A 1 9.43 14.77 -20.80
C MET A 1 8.59 13.91 -19.85
N GLN A 2 7.27 13.88 -20.04
CA GLN A 2 6.36 13.04 -19.23
C GLN A 2 5.12 12.56 -20.01
N GLN A 3 4.92 13.01 -21.26
CA GLN A 3 3.84 12.56 -22.15
C GLN A 3 4.24 11.47 -23.15
N THR A 4 5.54 11.20 -23.34
CA THR A 4 6.02 10.11 -24.23
C THR A 4 6.08 8.74 -23.56
N ARG A 5 5.80 8.64 -22.25
CA ARG A 5 5.92 7.40 -21.48
C ARG A 5 4.59 6.66 -21.25
N GLN A 6 3.45 7.33 -21.49
CA GLN A 6 2.11 6.72 -21.42
C GLN A 6 1.68 6.02 -22.74
N VAL A 7 2.24 6.43 -23.89
CA VAL A 7 1.90 5.82 -25.20
C VAL A 7 2.50 4.42 -25.37
N VAL A 8 3.62 4.12 -24.70
CA VAL A 8 4.28 2.80 -24.77
C VAL A 8 3.50 1.73 -23.99
N TYR A 9 2.81 2.10 -22.90
CA TYR A 9 2.02 1.15 -22.11
C TYR A 9 0.69 0.76 -22.77
N VAL A 10 0.08 1.66 -23.56
CA VAL A 10 -1.16 1.37 -24.30
C VAL A 10 -0.88 0.48 -25.52
N LEU A 11 0.29 0.61 -26.16
CA LEU A 11 0.71 -0.25 -27.26
C LEU A 11 1.09 -1.67 -26.80
N LEU A 12 1.66 -1.82 -25.60
CA LEU A 12 1.94 -3.14 -25.00
C LEU A 12 0.66 -3.88 -24.55
N TYR A 13 -0.38 -3.15 -24.13
CA TYR A 13 -1.68 -3.75 -23.78
C TYR A 13 -2.49 -4.20 -25.01
N LEU A 14 -2.33 -3.54 -26.16
CA LEU A 14 -3.01 -3.93 -27.40
C LEU A 14 -2.39 -5.18 -28.07
N GLN A 15 -1.10 -5.49 -27.81
CA GLN A 15 -0.50 -6.77 -28.22
C GLN A 15 -1.02 -7.96 -27.39
N PHE A 16 -1.51 -7.72 -26.17
CA PHE A 16 -2.07 -8.76 -25.30
C PHE A 16 -3.48 -9.23 -25.71
N PHE A 17 -4.22 -8.41 -26.47
CA PHE A 17 -5.59 -8.75 -26.91
C PHE A 17 -5.66 -9.47 -28.26
N VAL A 18 -4.54 -9.60 -29.00
CA VAL A 18 -4.51 -10.25 -30.32
C VAL A 18 -4.01 -11.70 -30.26
N CYS A 19 -3.50 -12.18 -29.11
CA CYS A 19 -2.99 -13.55 -28.97
C CYS A 19 -3.94 -14.55 -28.28
N ASN A 20 -5.22 -14.22 -28.07
CA ASN A 20 -6.18 -15.11 -27.36
C ASN A 20 -7.48 -15.34 -28.12
N VAL A 21 -7.41 -15.68 -29.41
CA VAL A 21 -8.57 -16.27 -30.12
C VAL A 21 -8.07 -17.32 -31.12
N PHE A 22 -7.61 -18.48 -30.66
CA PHE A 22 -7.65 -19.72 -31.46
C PHE A 22 -7.72 -20.92 -30.51
N THR A 23 -8.93 -21.26 -30.08
CA THR A 23 -9.27 -22.61 -29.62
C THR A 23 -9.50 -23.45 -30.87
N LEU A 24 -8.71 -24.51 -31.06
CA LEU A 24 -8.92 -25.51 -32.11
C LEU A 24 -9.21 -26.85 -31.43
N ASP A 25 -10.51 -27.17 -31.37
CA ASP A 25 -11.02 -28.51 -31.09
C ASP A 25 -10.55 -29.48 -32.18
N ILE A 26 -9.85 -30.55 -31.78
CA ILE A 26 -9.48 -31.64 -32.68
C ILE A 26 -10.55 -32.73 -32.54
N GLY A 27 -11.58 -32.65 -33.40
CA GLY A 27 -12.50 -33.74 -33.68
C GLY A 27 -11.96 -34.63 -34.81
N ILE A 28 -11.79 -35.92 -34.53
CA ILE A 28 -11.43 -36.97 -35.48
C ILE A 28 -12.65 -37.30 -36.35
N LEU A 29 -12.54 -37.30 -37.70
CA LEU A 29 -12.91 -38.42 -38.60
C LEU A 29 -13.00 -38.06 -40.11
N SER A 30 -12.41 -38.96 -40.89
CA SER A 30 -12.70 -39.46 -42.25
C SER A 30 -12.72 -38.55 -43.49
N GLU A 31 -12.05 -39.05 -44.52
CA GLU A 31 -12.06 -38.66 -45.93
C GLU A 31 -13.46 -38.53 -46.53
N GLU A 32 -13.72 -37.46 -47.30
CA GLU A 32 -14.12 -37.51 -48.72
C GLU A 32 -14.35 -36.09 -49.29
N HIS A 33 -14.08 -35.96 -50.60
CA HIS A 33 -14.01 -34.74 -51.42
C HIS A 33 -15.28 -33.87 -51.50
N THR A 34 -15.15 -32.52 -51.61
CA THR A 34 -15.29 -31.74 -52.87
C THR A 34 -15.45 -30.20 -52.66
N SER A 35 -14.56 -29.45 -53.32
CA SER A 35 -14.76 -28.18 -54.07
C SER A 35 -15.40 -26.93 -53.44
N GLY A 36 -14.63 -25.82 -53.35
CA GLY A 36 -15.18 -24.46 -53.54
C GLY A 36 -14.56 -23.30 -52.75
N THR A 37 -13.32 -22.91 -53.09
CA THR A 37 -12.68 -21.55 -53.02
C THR A 37 -13.19 -20.49 -52.01
N ASN A 38 -12.32 -20.13 -51.05
CA ASN A 38 -11.74 -18.77 -50.93
C ASN A 38 -10.54 -18.80 -49.97
N ASP A 39 -9.41 -18.28 -50.45
CA ASP A 39 -8.07 -18.35 -49.84
C ASP A 39 -8.02 -17.82 -48.41
N ILE A 40 -7.82 -18.73 -47.46
CA ILE A 40 -6.94 -18.52 -46.32
C ILE A 40 -5.93 -19.66 -46.38
N ALA A 41 -4.81 -19.40 -47.06
CA ALA A 41 -3.65 -20.27 -47.02
C ALA A 41 -3.15 -20.34 -45.57
N TRP A 42 -3.56 -21.40 -44.86
CA TRP A 42 -2.77 -21.90 -43.75
C TRP A 42 -1.45 -22.35 -44.37
N ILE A 43 -0.45 -21.47 -44.33
CA ILE A 43 0.93 -21.87 -44.57
C ILE A 43 1.28 -22.78 -43.40
N SER A 44 0.99 -24.08 -43.50
CA SER A 44 1.89 -25.05 -42.88
C SER A 44 3.19 -24.89 -43.65
N SER A 45 4.09 -24.05 -43.15
CA SER A 45 5.44 -23.95 -43.67
C SER A 45 6.14 -25.25 -43.28
N LYS A 46 5.81 -26.34 -43.98
CA LYS A 46 6.62 -27.54 -44.00
C LYS A 46 7.99 -27.10 -44.47
N TRP A 47 8.97 -27.14 -43.56
CA TRP A 47 10.33 -26.75 -43.86
C TRP A 47 10.95 -27.83 -44.74
N THR A 48 10.69 -27.73 -46.05
CA THR A 48 11.14 -28.72 -47.01
C THR A 48 12.65 -28.67 -47.18
N CYS A 49 13.27 -29.83 -47.39
CA CYS A 49 14.72 -29.97 -47.56
C CYS A 49 15.05 -31.08 -48.55
N LYS A 50 16.24 -31.02 -49.15
CA LYS A 50 16.84 -32.11 -49.95
C LYS A 50 18.04 -32.76 -49.28
N SER A 51 18.68 -32.05 -48.35
CA SER A 51 19.83 -32.52 -47.59
C SER A 51 19.87 -31.85 -46.21
N ASP A 52 20.58 -32.45 -45.26
CA ASP A 52 20.68 -31.96 -43.87
C ASP A 52 21.20 -30.53 -43.78
N ASN A 53 22.05 -30.10 -44.72
CA ASN A 53 22.62 -28.76 -44.73
C ASN A 53 21.58 -27.64 -44.97
N GLU A 54 20.41 -27.98 -45.51
CA GLU A 54 19.30 -27.03 -45.70
C GLU A 54 18.50 -26.79 -44.41
N CYS A 55 18.73 -27.59 -43.39
CA CYS A 55 18.10 -27.49 -42.07
C CYS A 55 18.98 -26.62 -41.16
N THR A 56 18.63 -25.34 -41.05
CA THR A 56 19.44 -24.34 -40.31
C THR A 56 19.29 -24.43 -38.79
N ALA A 57 18.27 -25.15 -38.30
CA ALA A 57 18.05 -25.33 -36.88
C ALA A 57 19.05 -26.35 -36.31
N THR A 58 19.67 -25.99 -35.19
CA THR A 58 20.70 -26.83 -34.57
C THR A 58 20.10 -28.17 -34.14
N GLY A 59 20.66 -29.29 -34.61
CA GLY A 59 20.19 -30.64 -34.28
C GLY A 59 18.99 -31.14 -35.10
N SER A 60 18.61 -30.42 -36.16
CA SER A 60 17.62 -30.89 -37.15
C SER A 60 18.30 -31.61 -38.32
N THR A 61 17.60 -32.57 -38.90
CA THR A 61 18.06 -33.38 -40.05
C THR A 61 16.96 -33.46 -41.10
N CYS A 62 17.35 -33.65 -42.36
CA CYS A 62 16.41 -33.78 -43.46
C CYS A 62 15.88 -35.21 -43.56
N ASN A 63 14.63 -35.41 -43.17
CA ASN A 63 13.96 -36.70 -43.22
C ASN A 63 12.66 -36.61 -44.03
N ASN A 64 12.45 -37.50 -44.99
CA ASN A 64 11.28 -37.50 -45.88
C ASN A 64 11.01 -36.14 -46.55
N HIS A 65 12.08 -35.47 -47.00
CA HIS A 65 12.04 -34.13 -47.59
C HIS A 65 11.57 -32.99 -46.67
N GLU A 66 11.58 -33.20 -45.35
CA GLU A 66 11.26 -32.19 -44.34
C GLU A 66 12.35 -32.13 -43.25
N CYS A 67 12.71 -30.92 -42.82
CA CYS A 67 13.61 -30.72 -41.69
C CYS A 67 12.89 -31.11 -40.40
N GLN A 68 13.41 -32.11 -39.70
CA GLN A 68 12.81 -32.67 -38.49
C GLN A 68 13.86 -32.83 -37.39
N CYS A 69 13.43 -32.65 -36.14
CA CYS A 69 14.22 -32.99 -34.98
C CYS A 69 14.26 -34.51 -34.79
N ALA A 70 15.33 -35.01 -34.15
CA ALA A 70 15.42 -36.41 -33.75
C ALA A 70 14.24 -36.81 -32.82
N PRO A 71 13.85 -38.10 -32.79
CA PRO A 71 12.79 -38.56 -31.88
C PRO A 71 13.03 -38.15 -30.42
N GLY A 72 12.01 -37.61 -29.77
CA GLY A 72 12.09 -37.03 -28.42
C GLY A 72 12.64 -35.61 -28.34
N TYR A 73 12.90 -34.96 -29.47
CA TYR A 73 13.25 -33.54 -29.57
C TYR A 73 12.18 -32.78 -30.35
N ILE A 74 11.99 -31.51 -30.00
CA ILE A 74 11.07 -30.59 -30.67
C ILE A 74 11.79 -29.27 -30.95
N TYR A 75 11.34 -28.51 -31.94
CA TYR A 75 11.85 -27.16 -32.16
C TYR A 75 11.55 -26.27 -30.95
N ASN A 76 12.53 -25.44 -30.56
CA ASN A 76 12.29 -24.34 -29.62
C ASN A 76 11.31 -23.30 -30.21
N SER A 77 10.83 -22.36 -29.39
CA SER A 77 9.81 -21.38 -29.79
C SER A 77 10.25 -20.52 -30.99
N ASP A 78 11.56 -20.24 -31.10
CA ASP A 78 12.14 -19.47 -32.21
C ASP A 78 12.48 -20.32 -33.46
N MET A 79 12.24 -21.64 -33.43
CA MET A 79 12.60 -22.59 -34.49
C MET A 79 14.10 -22.58 -34.89
N THR A 80 14.99 -22.27 -33.95
CA THR A 80 16.44 -22.17 -34.16
C THR A 80 17.22 -23.39 -33.70
N SER A 81 16.65 -24.23 -32.83
CA SER A 81 17.30 -25.44 -32.33
C SER A 81 16.30 -26.52 -31.93
N CYS A 82 16.73 -27.77 -31.98
CA CYS A 82 16.01 -28.92 -31.45
C CYS A 82 16.33 -29.10 -29.97
N VAL A 83 15.32 -28.96 -29.12
CA VAL A 83 15.39 -29.10 -27.66
C VAL A 83 14.69 -30.38 -27.21
N LYS A 84 15.20 -31.02 -26.16
CA LYS A 84 14.64 -32.29 -25.65
C LYS A 84 13.26 -32.05 -25.06
N VAL A 85 12.27 -32.84 -25.45
CA VAL A 85 10.92 -32.80 -24.88
C VAL A 85 10.98 -33.18 -23.39
N ALA A 86 10.29 -32.41 -22.54
CA ALA A 86 10.19 -32.73 -21.14
C ALA A 86 9.40 -34.03 -20.93
N THR A 87 9.69 -34.74 -19.86
CA THR A 87 9.08 -36.02 -19.49
C THR A 87 8.27 -35.96 -18.21
N GLY A 88 8.27 -34.83 -17.51
CA GLY A 88 7.47 -34.63 -16.31
C GLY A 88 7.59 -33.21 -15.74
N LEU A 89 6.91 -33.01 -14.61
CA LEU A 89 7.03 -31.80 -13.81
C LEU A 89 8.43 -31.71 -13.20
N HIS A 90 8.97 -30.49 -13.10
CA HIS A 90 10.31 -30.17 -12.61
C HIS A 90 11.49 -30.62 -13.50
N ASP A 91 11.23 -31.16 -14.69
CA ASP A 91 12.28 -31.44 -15.67
C ASP A 91 13.01 -30.16 -16.09
N LYS A 92 14.31 -30.29 -16.35
CA LYS A 92 15.12 -29.17 -16.83
C LYS A 92 14.66 -28.72 -18.21
N CYS A 93 14.50 -27.41 -18.37
CA CYS A 93 14.10 -26.80 -19.62
C CYS A 93 14.89 -25.52 -19.89
N VAL A 94 14.95 -25.15 -21.16
CA VAL A 94 15.44 -23.85 -21.65
C VAL A 94 14.35 -23.08 -22.40
N ASP A 95 13.28 -23.77 -22.82
CA ASP A 95 12.13 -23.20 -23.52
C ASP A 95 10.82 -23.85 -23.03
N THR A 96 9.74 -23.06 -23.02
CA THR A 96 8.39 -23.48 -22.60
C THR A 96 7.83 -24.60 -23.48
N VAL A 97 8.18 -24.64 -24.77
CA VAL A 97 7.69 -25.68 -25.69
C VAL A 97 8.11 -27.10 -25.26
N GLN A 98 9.23 -27.24 -24.56
CA GLN A 98 9.66 -28.53 -23.99
C GLN A 98 8.65 -29.05 -22.97
N CYS A 99 8.15 -28.14 -22.12
CA CYS A 99 7.22 -28.45 -21.05
C CYS A 99 5.82 -28.70 -21.60
N SER A 100 5.31 -27.79 -22.45
CA SER A 100 3.95 -27.88 -22.98
C SER A 100 3.74 -29.06 -23.93
N ALA A 101 4.80 -29.55 -24.59
CA ALA A 101 4.74 -30.75 -25.42
C ALA A 101 4.32 -32.01 -24.63
N TYR A 102 4.71 -32.12 -23.35
CA TYR A 102 4.38 -33.27 -22.52
C TYR A 102 3.32 -32.98 -21.44
N LEU A 103 3.41 -31.86 -20.75
CA LEU A 103 2.49 -31.45 -19.69
C LEU A 103 1.25 -30.73 -20.22
N LEU A 104 1.13 -30.58 -21.55
CA LEU A 104 0.06 -29.88 -22.27
C LEU A 104 0.02 -28.37 -22.00
N SER A 105 -1.03 -27.73 -22.54
CA SER A 105 -1.31 -26.32 -22.37
C SER A 105 -1.38 -25.93 -20.90
N GLY A 106 -0.69 -24.84 -20.54
CA GLY A 106 -0.58 -24.37 -19.15
C GLY A 106 0.76 -24.68 -18.51
N ALA A 107 1.59 -25.56 -19.09
CA ALA A 107 2.96 -25.76 -18.63
C ALA A 107 3.92 -24.69 -19.19
N MET A 108 4.89 -24.27 -18.38
CA MET A 108 5.91 -23.28 -18.75
C MET A 108 7.27 -23.59 -18.14
N CYS A 109 8.31 -23.08 -18.81
CA CYS A 109 9.67 -23.13 -18.29
C CYS A 109 9.92 -21.90 -17.41
N VAL A 110 10.04 -22.10 -16.10
CA VAL A 110 10.33 -21.02 -15.13
C VAL A 110 11.57 -21.43 -14.36
N ASP A 111 12.56 -20.53 -14.25
CA ASP A 111 13.82 -20.79 -13.57
C ASP A 111 14.54 -22.08 -14.01
N ASN A 112 14.45 -22.38 -15.31
CA ASN A 112 15.00 -23.58 -15.97
C ASN A 112 14.35 -24.91 -15.57
N VAL A 113 13.15 -24.89 -14.99
CA VAL A 113 12.37 -26.09 -14.66
C VAL A 113 10.94 -26.00 -15.19
N CYS A 114 10.39 -27.14 -15.61
CA CYS A 114 9.01 -27.23 -16.06
C CYS A 114 8.03 -27.16 -14.89
N VAL A 115 7.12 -26.19 -14.92
CA VAL A 115 6.06 -25.99 -13.91
C VAL A 115 4.72 -25.71 -14.59
N CYS A 116 3.62 -25.89 -13.86
CA CYS A 116 2.34 -25.34 -14.30
C CYS A 116 2.32 -23.84 -14.02
N GLY A 117 2.02 -23.05 -15.07
CA GLY A 117 2.00 -21.60 -15.01
C GLY A 117 0.77 -21.03 -14.30
N PRO A 118 0.69 -19.69 -14.18
CA PRO A 118 -0.45 -19.02 -13.58
C PRO A 118 -1.78 -19.44 -14.20
N GLY A 119 -2.77 -19.77 -13.36
CA GLY A 119 -4.07 -20.25 -13.81
C GLY A 119 -4.08 -21.71 -14.27
N SER A 120 -3.05 -22.50 -13.92
CA SER A 120 -3.02 -23.95 -14.12
C SER A 120 -2.49 -24.68 -12.88
N TYR A 121 -2.88 -25.93 -12.69
CA TYR A 121 -2.46 -26.80 -11.59
C TYR A 121 -2.10 -28.21 -12.08
N TYR A 122 -1.25 -28.92 -11.35
CA TYR A 122 -0.78 -30.24 -11.76
C TYR A 122 -1.66 -31.36 -11.21
N LEU A 123 -2.24 -32.18 -12.09
CA LEU A 123 -3.01 -33.37 -11.74
C LEU A 123 -3.08 -34.31 -12.95
N HIS A 124 -3.11 -35.63 -12.72
CA HIS A 124 -3.13 -36.64 -13.79
C HIS A 124 -1.96 -36.55 -14.78
N GLY A 125 -0.76 -36.27 -14.26
CA GLY A 125 0.47 -36.18 -15.07
C GLY A 125 0.54 -34.99 -16.03
N ARG A 126 -0.34 -33.98 -15.90
CA ARG A 126 -0.40 -32.82 -16.80
C ARG A 126 -0.82 -31.54 -16.07
N CYS A 127 -0.65 -30.40 -16.72
CA CYS A 127 -1.21 -29.14 -16.25
C CYS A 127 -2.67 -29.04 -16.71
N ASN A 128 -3.56 -28.80 -15.77
CA ASN A 128 -4.98 -28.56 -16.01
C ASN A 128 -5.29 -27.09 -15.72
N ARG A 129 -6.26 -26.54 -16.44
CA ARG A 129 -6.74 -25.17 -16.22
C ARG A 129 -7.36 -25.08 -14.82
N TYR A 130 -7.03 -24.02 -14.09
CA TYR A 130 -7.63 -23.69 -12.82
C TYR A 130 -8.83 -22.76 -13.02
N VAL A 131 -9.99 -23.14 -12.47
CA VAL A 131 -11.20 -22.32 -12.41
C VAL A 131 -11.67 -22.24 -10.95
N GLY A 132 -11.92 -21.03 -10.46
CA GLY A 132 -12.34 -20.80 -9.08
C GLY A 132 -13.83 -21.08 -8.85
N LEU A 133 -14.24 -21.15 -7.58
CA LEU A 133 -15.66 -21.23 -7.22
C LEU A 133 -16.47 -20.06 -7.79
N ALA A 134 -17.71 -20.33 -8.17
CA ALA A 134 -18.64 -19.40 -8.81
C ALA A 134 -18.20 -18.88 -10.21
N GLU A 135 -17.13 -19.45 -10.78
CA GLU A 135 -16.69 -19.17 -12.15
C GLU A 135 -17.15 -20.28 -13.12
N LYS A 136 -17.11 -19.99 -14.43
CA LYS A 136 -17.59 -20.91 -15.46
C LYS A 136 -16.60 -22.05 -15.72
N CYS A 137 -17.12 -23.27 -15.75
CA CYS A 137 -16.37 -24.50 -16.01
C CYS A 137 -16.98 -25.31 -17.16
N GLU A 138 -16.16 -26.15 -17.79
CA GLU A 138 -16.61 -27.06 -18.85
C GLU A 138 -16.70 -28.49 -18.33
N GLN A 139 -15.73 -28.89 -17.50
CA GLN A 139 -15.53 -30.23 -16.96
C GLN A 139 -15.23 -30.19 -15.47
N ILE A 140 -15.42 -31.32 -14.78
CA ILE A 140 -15.17 -31.44 -13.33
C ILE A 140 -13.73 -31.07 -12.98
N ILE A 141 -12.77 -31.49 -13.81
CA ILE A 141 -11.33 -31.26 -13.61
C ILE A 141 -10.92 -29.78 -13.71
N ASP A 142 -11.78 -28.90 -14.24
CA ASP A 142 -11.47 -27.45 -14.27
C ASP A 142 -11.57 -26.83 -12.86
N CYS A 143 -12.45 -27.39 -12.02
CA CYS A 143 -12.77 -26.87 -10.71
C CYS A 143 -11.80 -27.43 -9.67
N TYR A 144 -10.83 -26.61 -9.27
CA TYR A 144 -9.88 -26.94 -8.23
C TYR A 144 -9.82 -25.79 -7.23
N VAL A 145 -10.00 -26.08 -5.94
CA VAL A 145 -10.18 -25.04 -4.91
C VAL A 145 -9.12 -25.05 -3.82
N ASN A 146 -8.38 -26.14 -3.68
CA ASN A 146 -7.28 -26.37 -2.74
C ASN A 146 -6.77 -27.81 -2.96
N ALA A 147 -5.67 -28.21 -2.31
CA ALA A 147 -5.03 -29.53 -2.20
C ALA A 147 -5.92 -30.75 -1.84
N ASP A 148 -7.25 -30.60 -1.89
CA ASP A 148 -8.26 -31.63 -1.76
C ASP A 148 -8.97 -31.80 -3.12
N PHE A 149 -8.59 -32.84 -3.87
CA PHE A 149 -8.97 -33.05 -5.28
C PHE A 149 -10.49 -33.26 -5.49
N GLU A 150 -11.21 -33.63 -4.44
CA GLU A 150 -12.63 -33.98 -4.45
C GLU A 150 -13.51 -32.86 -3.88
N ALA A 151 -12.91 -31.77 -3.38
CA ALA A 151 -13.62 -30.74 -2.65
C ALA A 151 -14.52 -29.86 -3.52
N SER A 152 -14.25 -29.79 -4.83
CA SER A 152 -15.01 -29.01 -5.80
C SER A 152 -15.43 -29.84 -7.00
N THR A 153 -16.53 -29.43 -7.62
CA THR A 153 -17.07 -30.04 -8.83
C THR A 153 -17.63 -28.98 -9.78
N CYS A 154 -17.70 -29.32 -11.06
CA CYS A 154 -18.37 -28.50 -12.04
C CYS A 154 -19.85 -28.88 -12.08
N ASN A 155 -20.73 -27.94 -11.72
CA ASN A 155 -22.16 -28.14 -11.90
C ASN A 155 -22.47 -28.17 -13.39
N MET A 156 -22.79 -29.35 -13.93
CA MET A 156 -22.96 -29.51 -15.38
C MET A 156 -24.21 -28.83 -15.94
N THR A 157 -25.17 -28.47 -15.09
CA THR A 157 -26.38 -27.74 -15.46
C THR A 157 -26.11 -26.24 -15.57
N GLU A 158 -25.49 -25.65 -14.54
CA GLU A 158 -25.20 -24.21 -14.49
C GLU A 158 -23.87 -23.84 -15.15
N LYS A 159 -23.01 -24.83 -15.40
CA LYS A 159 -21.63 -24.69 -15.87
C LYS A 159 -20.79 -23.80 -14.97
N ILE A 160 -20.95 -23.96 -13.65
CA ILE A 160 -20.26 -23.18 -12.61
C ILE A 160 -19.58 -24.11 -11.61
N CYS A 161 -18.37 -23.75 -11.16
CA CYS A 161 -17.69 -24.48 -10.09
C CYS A 161 -18.35 -24.24 -8.73
N GLU A 162 -18.66 -25.32 -8.03
CA GLU A 162 -19.22 -25.30 -6.67
C GLU A 162 -18.54 -26.34 -5.77
N CYS A 163 -18.80 -26.27 -4.47
CA CYS A 163 -18.32 -27.29 -3.55
C CYS A 163 -19.04 -28.62 -3.80
N SER A 164 -18.30 -29.72 -3.74
CA SER A 164 -18.86 -31.06 -3.87
C SER A 164 -19.87 -31.37 -2.75
N PRO A 165 -20.82 -32.31 -2.96
CA PRO A 165 -21.73 -32.73 -1.90
C PRO A 165 -20.99 -33.19 -0.63
N GLY A 166 -21.39 -32.65 0.52
CA GLY A 166 -20.71 -32.92 1.81
C GLY A 166 -19.51 -32.02 2.10
N TYR A 167 -19.31 -30.95 1.32
CA TYR A 167 -18.32 -29.92 1.57
C TYR A 167 -18.99 -28.57 1.83
N TYR A 168 -18.43 -27.82 2.77
CA TYR A 168 -18.82 -26.43 3.04
C TYR A 168 -17.80 -25.46 2.46
N GLN A 169 -18.27 -24.30 2.04
CA GLN A 169 -17.44 -23.24 1.49
C GLN A 169 -16.80 -22.40 2.60
N ARG A 170 -15.49 -22.10 2.47
CA ARG A 170 -14.77 -21.13 3.31
C ARG A 170 -14.35 -19.92 2.50
N GLU A 171 -14.50 -18.75 3.11
CA GLU A 171 -14.44 -17.46 2.43
C GLU A 171 -15.38 -17.47 1.23
N TYR A 172 -14.83 -17.51 0.01
CA TYR A 172 -15.57 -17.58 -1.24
C TYR A 172 -14.89 -18.45 -2.30
N ARG A 173 -13.83 -19.20 -1.93
CA ARG A 173 -12.92 -19.81 -2.92
C ARG A 173 -12.35 -21.18 -2.53
N THR A 174 -12.63 -21.66 -1.32
CA THR A 174 -12.18 -22.98 -0.87
C THR A 174 -13.34 -23.80 -0.35
N CYS A 175 -13.23 -25.12 -0.47
CA CYS A 175 -14.19 -26.06 0.08
C CYS A 175 -13.48 -26.96 1.08
N ARG A 176 -14.16 -27.34 2.17
CA ARG A 176 -13.69 -28.30 3.15
C ARG A 176 -14.78 -29.29 3.49
N ARG A 177 -14.40 -30.52 3.80
CA ARG A 177 -15.34 -31.59 4.09
C ARG A 177 -16.09 -31.33 5.40
N GLU A 178 -17.40 -31.51 5.39
CA GLU A 178 -18.27 -31.44 6.57
C GLU A 178 -18.27 -32.76 7.34
N ARG A 179 -18.22 -32.69 8.67
CA ARG A 179 -18.36 -33.82 9.60
C ARG A 179 -19.61 -33.68 10.41
N LYS A 180 -20.52 -34.64 10.24
CA LYS A 180 -21.88 -34.59 10.80
C LYS A 180 -21.99 -35.40 12.08
N THR A 181 -20.98 -36.19 12.43
CA THR A 181 -21.01 -37.12 13.57
C THR A 181 -19.75 -37.07 14.43
N VAL A 182 -19.90 -37.48 15.69
CA VAL A 182 -18.78 -37.60 16.64
C VAL A 182 -17.89 -38.77 16.23
N GLY A 183 -16.57 -38.61 16.31
CA GLY A 183 -15.62 -39.65 15.93
C GLY A 183 -15.07 -39.50 14.50
N GLU A 184 -15.64 -38.64 13.68
CA GLU A 184 -15.10 -38.35 12.35
C GLU A 184 -13.83 -37.48 12.42
N GLU A 185 -12.90 -37.73 11.50
CA GLU A 185 -11.61 -37.03 11.46
C GLU A 185 -11.77 -35.57 10.98
N CYS A 186 -11.12 -34.64 11.67
CA CYS A 186 -11.22 -33.19 11.40
C CYS A 186 -9.85 -32.52 11.52
N MET A 187 -9.68 -31.35 10.92
CA MET A 187 -8.50 -30.49 11.15
C MET A 187 -8.83 -29.25 11.97
N ILE A 188 -10.02 -28.69 11.79
CA ILE A 188 -10.44 -27.46 12.47
C ILE A 188 -11.86 -27.61 13.01
N ASP A 189 -12.20 -26.81 14.01
CA ASP A 189 -13.54 -26.83 14.63
C ASP A 189 -14.66 -26.69 13.60
N PHE A 190 -14.44 -25.88 12.55
CA PHE A 190 -15.40 -25.65 11.47
C PHE A 190 -15.70 -26.90 10.63
N ASP A 191 -14.81 -27.90 10.62
CA ASP A 191 -15.08 -29.15 9.92
C ASP A 191 -16.22 -29.92 10.60
N CYS A 192 -16.43 -29.72 11.91
CA CYS A 192 -17.48 -30.39 12.67
C CYS A 192 -18.80 -29.59 12.66
N THR A 193 -19.76 -30.00 11.82
CA THR A 193 -20.99 -29.25 11.50
C THR A 193 -22.21 -29.65 12.33
N PHE A 194 -22.02 -30.32 13.46
CA PHE A 194 -23.08 -30.65 14.43
C PHE A 194 -23.05 -29.77 15.67
N GLU A 195 -24.13 -29.80 16.46
CA GLU A 195 -24.31 -28.90 17.60
C GLU A 195 -23.22 -29.10 18.68
N ASN A 196 -22.63 -27.98 19.14
CA ASN A 196 -21.58 -27.94 20.16
C ASN A 196 -20.34 -28.78 19.82
N ALA A 197 -20.00 -28.92 18.54
CA ALA A 197 -18.82 -29.64 18.10
C ALA A 197 -17.52 -28.82 18.24
N THR A 198 -16.40 -29.53 18.41
CA THR A 198 -15.03 -29.01 18.33
C THR A 198 -14.13 -30.12 17.78
N CYS A 199 -13.09 -29.74 17.05
CA CYS A 199 -12.08 -30.64 16.58
C CYS A 199 -10.99 -30.77 17.62
N LYS A 200 -10.83 -31.96 18.19
CA LYS A 200 -9.83 -32.24 19.21
C LYS A 200 -9.08 -33.51 18.86
N ASP A 201 -7.75 -33.44 18.89
CA ASP A 201 -6.88 -34.57 18.56
C ASP A 201 -7.22 -35.18 17.18
N PHE A 202 -7.52 -34.32 16.21
CA PHE A 202 -7.97 -34.64 14.85
C PHE A 202 -9.32 -35.38 14.74
N VAL A 203 -10.15 -35.35 15.79
CA VAL A 203 -11.46 -36.01 15.80
C VAL A 203 -12.55 -35.05 16.30
N CYS A 204 -13.72 -35.09 15.67
CA CYS A 204 -14.86 -34.30 16.08
C CYS A 204 -15.44 -34.83 17.40
N VAL A 205 -15.51 -33.96 18.42
CA VAL A 205 -16.07 -34.25 19.74
C VAL A 205 -17.07 -33.19 20.17
N LYS A 206 -17.96 -33.51 21.12
CA LYS A 206 -18.84 -32.52 21.76
C LYS A 206 -18.06 -31.75 22.83
N LYS A 207 -18.22 -30.43 22.89
CA LYS A 207 -17.57 -29.53 23.85
C LYS A 207 -17.78 -29.90 25.33
N SER A 208 -18.80 -30.71 25.66
CA SER A 208 -19.18 -31.09 27.03
C SER A 208 -18.65 -32.44 27.52
N GLU A 209 -17.91 -33.23 26.72
CA GLU A 209 -17.34 -34.50 27.18
C GLU A 209 -15.81 -34.49 27.13
N SER A 210 -15.21 -33.95 28.18
CA SER A 210 -13.81 -34.20 28.50
C SER A 210 -13.68 -35.53 29.26
N LYS A 211 -13.37 -36.62 28.55
CA LYS A 211 -12.65 -37.76 29.15
C LYS A 211 -11.45 -38.15 28.28
N LYS A 212 -10.40 -38.56 28.99
CA LYS A 212 -9.01 -38.78 28.57
C LYS A 212 -8.84 -39.78 27.43
N THR A 213 -7.88 -39.43 26.57
CA THR A 213 -6.80 -40.26 25.99
C THR A 213 -7.20 -41.59 25.36
N ILE A 214 -7.24 -41.59 24.03
CA ILE A 214 -6.96 -42.79 23.24
C ILE A 214 -5.52 -42.65 22.76
N GLN A 215 -4.66 -43.58 23.17
CA GLN A 215 -3.34 -43.75 22.54
C GLN A 215 -3.57 -44.19 21.09
N LEU A 216 -3.17 -43.37 20.12
CA LEU A 216 -2.92 -43.89 18.78
C LEU A 216 -1.68 -44.79 18.88
N SER A 217 -1.90 -46.07 18.64
CA SER A 217 -0.85 -47.03 18.32
C SER A 217 -0.09 -46.52 17.11
N ILE A 218 1.21 -46.30 17.30
CA ILE A 218 2.17 -46.13 16.22
C ILE A 218 2.29 -47.50 15.56
N ASP A 219 1.65 -47.67 14.41
CA ASP A 219 1.97 -48.78 13.53
C ASP A 219 3.40 -48.61 13.05
N THR A 220 4.22 -49.60 13.40
CA THR A 220 5.57 -49.76 12.90
C THR A 220 5.51 -49.93 11.39
N ASP A 221 6.15 -49.03 10.64
CA ASP A 221 6.31 -49.15 9.20
C ASP A 221 6.99 -50.49 8.88
N VAL A 222 6.25 -51.43 8.28
CA VAL A 222 6.84 -52.55 7.55
C VAL A 222 7.29 -52.01 6.20
N VAL A 223 8.59 -51.72 6.09
CA VAL A 223 9.23 -51.53 4.80
C VAL A 223 9.21 -52.88 4.08
N LEU A 224 8.37 -53.00 3.06
CA LEU A 224 8.46 -54.08 2.08
C LEU A 224 9.73 -53.88 1.23
N THR A 225 10.86 -54.40 1.69
CA THR A 225 11.97 -54.72 0.80
C THR A 225 11.58 -55.97 0.02
N VAL A 226 11.12 -55.79 -1.22
CA VAL A 226 11.06 -56.91 -2.18
C VAL A 226 12.50 -57.27 -2.51
N ALA A 227 12.84 -58.55 -2.31
CA ALA A 227 14.15 -59.09 -2.62
C ALA A 227 14.46 -58.95 -4.11
N ALA A 228 15.60 -58.34 -4.42
CA ALA A 228 16.21 -58.38 -5.75
C ALA A 228 16.57 -59.83 -6.07
N ASN A 229 16.02 -60.35 -7.17
CA ASN A 229 16.52 -61.56 -7.81
C ASN A 229 17.41 -61.12 -8.97
N GLU A 230 18.63 -61.64 -9.00
CA GLU A 230 19.56 -61.50 -10.11
C GLU A 230 18.97 -62.08 -11.40
N ASP A 231 18.37 -61.22 -12.22
CA ASP A 231 18.20 -61.43 -13.66
C ASP A 231 17.90 -60.07 -14.32
N THR A 232 18.94 -59.39 -14.78
CA THR A 232 18.91 -58.12 -15.56
C THR A 232 17.68 -57.24 -15.29
N GLU A 233 17.66 -56.56 -14.14
CA GLU A 233 16.52 -55.76 -13.70
C GLU A 233 16.26 -54.60 -14.69
N ILE A 234 15.11 -54.69 -15.37
CA ILE A 234 14.59 -53.61 -16.20
C ILE A 234 14.13 -52.49 -15.26
N ARG A 235 14.64 -51.28 -15.50
CA ARG A 235 14.42 -50.07 -14.71
C ARG A 235 13.89 -48.91 -15.58
N VAL A 236 13.35 -47.87 -14.96
CA VAL A 236 13.01 -46.64 -15.69
C VAL A 236 14.26 -46.10 -16.38
N GLY A 237 14.16 -45.75 -17.67
CA GLY A 237 15.29 -45.35 -18.51
C GLY A 237 16.06 -46.51 -19.18
N SER A 238 15.59 -47.76 -19.04
CA SER A 238 16.14 -48.89 -19.83
C SER A 238 15.80 -48.75 -21.31
N ASP A 239 16.70 -49.21 -22.19
CA ASP A 239 16.47 -49.22 -23.64
C ASP A 239 15.39 -50.24 -24.01
N CYS A 240 14.41 -49.82 -24.80
CA CYS A 240 13.28 -50.63 -25.22
C CYS A 240 13.02 -50.49 -26.73
N THR A 241 12.37 -51.51 -27.28
CA THR A 241 11.94 -51.53 -28.68
C THR A 241 10.46 -51.85 -28.70
N GLY A 242 9.63 -50.95 -29.25
CA GLY A 242 8.16 -50.99 -29.20
C GLY A 242 7.45 -52.18 -29.87
N LYS A 243 8.13 -53.32 -30.06
CA LYS A 243 7.58 -54.54 -30.62
C LYS A 243 7.44 -55.69 -29.61
N GLU A 244 7.99 -55.56 -28.40
CA GLU A 244 7.73 -56.41 -27.22
C GLU A 244 8.27 -55.63 -26.00
N ASP A 245 7.43 -54.80 -25.37
CA ASP A 245 7.86 -53.79 -24.41
C ASP A 245 8.28 -54.44 -23.08
N ILE A 246 9.59 -54.63 -22.93
CA ILE A 246 10.23 -54.97 -21.65
C ILE A 246 9.77 -54.06 -20.49
N CYS A 247 9.26 -52.87 -20.80
CA CYS A 247 8.71 -51.90 -19.86
C CYS A 247 7.48 -52.42 -19.12
N ASP A 248 6.74 -53.39 -19.66
CA ASP A 248 5.58 -54.01 -18.99
C ASP A 248 5.95 -54.63 -17.63
N LYS A 249 7.22 -55.05 -17.46
CA LYS A 249 7.72 -55.57 -16.17
C LYS A 249 7.74 -54.51 -15.06
N LEU A 250 7.80 -53.23 -15.43
CA LEU A 250 7.69 -52.09 -14.52
C LEU A 250 6.23 -51.78 -14.14
N GLY A 251 5.24 -52.45 -14.76
CA GLY A 251 3.82 -52.19 -14.57
C GLY A 251 3.35 -51.06 -15.47
N ASN A 252 2.76 -49.99 -14.90
CA ASN A 252 2.23 -48.83 -15.60
C ASN A 252 3.33 -47.99 -16.29
N ALA A 253 3.99 -48.57 -17.29
CA ALA A 253 5.11 -48.01 -18.03
C ALA A 253 4.98 -48.29 -19.53
N ILE A 254 5.64 -47.45 -20.34
CA ILE A 254 5.66 -47.52 -21.80
C ILE A 254 7.07 -47.27 -22.33
N CYS A 255 7.36 -47.77 -23.54
CA CYS A 255 8.53 -47.34 -24.29
C CYS A 255 8.28 -45.99 -24.97
N ASP A 256 9.10 -44.99 -24.67
CA ASP A 256 8.94 -43.66 -25.23
C ASP A 256 9.57 -43.50 -26.63
N LEU A 257 9.36 -42.34 -27.25
CA LEU A 257 9.86 -42.05 -28.60
C LEU A 257 11.40 -42.03 -28.70
N THR A 258 12.11 -41.98 -27.56
CA THR A 258 13.57 -42.08 -27.53
C THR A 258 14.06 -43.53 -27.40
N GLY A 259 13.14 -44.49 -27.32
CA GLY A 259 13.46 -45.90 -27.08
C GLY A 259 13.79 -46.18 -25.62
N LYS A 260 13.23 -45.42 -24.67
CA LYS A 260 13.49 -45.57 -23.24
C LYS A 260 12.21 -45.87 -22.45
N CYS A 261 12.29 -46.79 -21.48
CA CYS A 261 11.15 -47.10 -20.60
C CYS A 261 10.83 -45.92 -19.68
N ARG A 262 9.55 -45.56 -19.57
CA ARG A 262 9.07 -44.51 -18.67
C ARG A 262 7.71 -44.87 -18.08
N CYS A 263 7.37 -44.33 -16.92
CA CYS A 263 6.03 -44.50 -16.36
C CYS A 263 4.97 -43.80 -17.21
N ASN A 264 3.76 -44.35 -17.19
CA ASN A 264 2.56 -43.74 -17.73
C ASN A 264 2.31 -42.36 -17.09
N ARG A 265 1.52 -41.51 -17.76
CA ARG A 265 1.05 -40.27 -17.16
C ARG A 265 0.30 -40.57 -15.86
N GLY A 266 0.48 -39.70 -14.86
CA GLY A 266 -0.08 -39.90 -13.52
C GLY A 266 0.59 -41.03 -12.73
N HIS A 267 1.71 -41.58 -13.21
CA HIS A 267 2.47 -42.62 -12.53
C HIS A 267 3.94 -42.24 -12.43
N PHE A 268 4.61 -42.71 -11.38
CA PHE A 268 6.03 -42.46 -11.16
C PHE A 268 6.70 -43.66 -10.50
N ALA A 269 8.02 -43.75 -10.63
CA ALA A 269 8.83 -44.72 -9.91
C ALA A 269 9.55 -43.99 -8.76
N PRO A 270 9.38 -44.39 -7.49
CA PRO A 270 10.05 -43.77 -6.34
C PRO A 270 11.58 -43.83 -6.42
N HIS A 271 12.09 -44.85 -7.10
CA HIS A 271 13.49 -45.10 -7.40
C HIS A 271 13.56 -45.73 -8.80
N GLU A 272 14.70 -45.70 -9.49
CA GLU A 272 14.81 -46.17 -10.89
C GLU A 272 14.38 -47.64 -11.07
N ASP A 273 14.68 -48.50 -10.09
CA ASP A 273 14.40 -49.94 -10.11
C ASP A 273 13.00 -50.29 -9.57
N ALA A 274 12.24 -49.29 -9.13
CA ALA A 274 10.89 -49.48 -8.61
C ALA A 274 9.84 -49.59 -9.73
N LYS A 275 8.77 -50.34 -9.46
CA LYS A 275 7.58 -50.35 -10.32
C LYS A 275 6.93 -48.96 -10.36
N CYS A 276 6.29 -48.65 -11.47
CA CYS A 276 5.52 -47.42 -11.63
C CYS A 276 4.24 -47.47 -10.80
N ILE A 277 4.17 -46.62 -9.78
CA ILE A 277 3.02 -46.47 -8.87
C ILE A 277 2.22 -45.21 -9.24
N PRO A 278 0.90 -45.18 -8.95
CA PRO A 278 0.06 -44.01 -9.23
C PRO A 278 0.43 -42.80 -8.35
N GLU A 279 0.30 -41.61 -8.92
CA GLU A 279 0.32 -40.32 -8.21
C GLU A 279 -0.98 -40.14 -7.40
N LEU A 280 -0.96 -39.23 -6.42
CA LEU A 280 -2.18 -38.82 -5.70
C LEU A 280 -3.17 -38.18 -6.68
N GLY A 281 -4.45 -38.48 -6.49
CA GLY A 281 -5.55 -38.10 -7.38
C GLY A 281 -5.88 -39.15 -8.45
N GLU A 282 -5.00 -40.13 -8.69
CA GLU A 282 -5.31 -41.25 -9.60
C GLU A 282 -6.37 -42.21 -9.02
N PRO A 283 -7.10 -42.94 -9.87
CA PRO A 283 -8.10 -43.91 -9.44
C PRO A 283 -7.55 -45.05 -8.58
N CYS A 284 -8.36 -45.53 -7.64
CA CYS A 284 -8.07 -46.68 -6.79
C CYS A 284 -9.34 -47.44 -6.39
N SER A 285 -9.16 -48.67 -5.93
CA SER A 285 -10.21 -49.48 -5.28
C SER A 285 -10.08 -49.42 -3.75
N PRO A 286 -11.18 -49.51 -2.99
CA PRO A 286 -11.14 -49.43 -1.53
C PRO A 286 -10.23 -50.46 -0.84
N ASP A 287 -10.02 -51.62 -1.48
CA ASP A 287 -9.18 -52.71 -0.98
C ASP A 287 -7.69 -52.56 -1.38
N ASP A 288 -7.37 -51.56 -2.21
CA ASP A 288 -5.99 -51.34 -2.65
C ASP A 288 -5.12 -50.82 -1.50
N VAL A 289 -3.87 -51.28 -1.45
CA VAL A 289 -2.88 -50.82 -0.47
C VAL A 289 -2.11 -49.62 -1.02
N GLY A 290 -2.12 -48.52 -0.26
CA GLY A 290 -1.44 -47.28 -0.64
C GLY A 290 0.07 -47.46 -0.80
N SER A 291 0.60 -47.08 -1.97
CA SER A 291 2.04 -47.12 -2.27
C SER A 291 2.80 -45.87 -1.81
N ILE A 292 2.08 -44.75 -1.62
CA ILE A 292 2.63 -43.49 -1.10
C ILE A 292 2.41 -43.49 0.42
N LYS A 293 3.44 -43.14 1.20
CA LYS A 293 3.33 -43.08 2.66
C LYS A 293 2.24 -42.09 3.06
N ASN A 294 1.38 -42.49 4.01
CA ASN A 294 0.21 -41.73 4.45
C ASN A 294 -0.83 -41.47 3.35
N SER A 295 -0.85 -42.23 2.26
CA SER A 295 -1.98 -42.22 1.34
C SER A 295 -3.08 -43.20 1.76
N THR A 296 -4.30 -42.95 1.30
CA THR A 296 -5.46 -43.81 1.47
C THR A 296 -6.35 -43.72 0.25
N CYS A 297 -7.03 -44.82 -0.10
CA CYS A 297 -8.05 -44.79 -1.14
C CYS A 297 -9.35 -44.27 -0.53
N GLN A 298 -9.84 -43.14 -1.02
CA GLN A 298 -11.10 -42.55 -0.56
C GLN A 298 -11.90 -42.08 -1.78
N ALA A 299 -13.19 -42.42 -1.81
CA ALA A 299 -14.08 -42.10 -2.94
C ALA A 299 -13.54 -42.55 -4.32
N GLY A 300 -12.74 -43.63 -4.35
CA GLY A 300 -12.19 -44.20 -5.58
C GLY A 300 -10.96 -43.47 -6.13
N ILE A 301 -10.33 -42.57 -5.36
CA ILE A 301 -9.08 -41.89 -5.72
C ILE A 301 -8.05 -41.93 -4.57
N TRP A 302 -6.76 -41.89 -4.92
CA TRP A 302 -5.68 -41.81 -3.94
C TRP A 302 -5.58 -40.41 -3.34
N ILE A 303 -5.73 -40.29 -2.03
CA ILE A 303 -5.57 -39.02 -1.30
C ILE A 303 -4.64 -39.18 -0.11
N CYS A 304 -4.25 -38.06 0.49
CA CYS A 304 -3.51 -38.05 1.74
C CYS A 304 -4.42 -38.26 2.95
N LYS A 305 -3.92 -39.01 3.93
CA LYS A 305 -4.56 -39.18 5.25
C LYS A 305 -4.64 -37.84 5.98
N TYR A 306 -5.56 -37.75 6.94
CA TYR A 306 -5.74 -36.59 7.80
C TYR A 306 -4.42 -36.18 8.49
N GLY A 307 -4.16 -34.88 8.52
CA GLY A 307 -2.92 -34.32 9.06
C GLY A 307 -1.80 -34.25 8.02
N THR A 308 -2.08 -34.65 6.78
CA THR A 308 -1.16 -34.51 5.65
C THR A 308 -1.81 -33.90 4.41
N VAL A 309 -0.99 -33.41 3.49
CA VAL A 309 -1.37 -32.76 2.22
C VAL A 309 -0.50 -33.27 1.09
N ALA A 310 -1.04 -33.33 -0.13
CA ALA A 310 -0.28 -33.71 -1.31
C ALA A 310 0.83 -32.68 -1.61
N SER A 311 2.02 -33.14 -2.01
CA SER A 311 3.04 -32.31 -2.65
C SER A 311 2.56 -31.79 -4.01
N ARG A 312 3.19 -30.73 -4.55
CA ARG A 312 2.81 -30.16 -5.87
C ARG A 312 2.86 -31.14 -7.04
N ASP A 313 3.72 -32.13 -6.95
CA ASP A 313 3.87 -33.20 -7.95
C ASP A 313 3.01 -34.43 -7.64
N ASN A 314 2.21 -34.39 -6.58
CA ASN A 314 1.30 -35.46 -6.15
C ASN A 314 2.02 -36.78 -5.78
N ARG A 315 3.30 -36.72 -5.37
CA ARG A 315 4.12 -37.91 -5.07
C ARG A 315 4.35 -38.18 -3.59
N GLU A 316 4.01 -37.22 -2.72
CA GLU A 316 4.23 -37.31 -1.28
C GLU A 316 3.06 -36.75 -0.50
N CYS A 317 2.78 -37.34 0.67
CA CYS A 317 1.92 -36.73 1.68
C CYS A 317 2.77 -36.08 2.77
N ARG A 318 2.65 -34.76 2.90
CA ARG A 318 3.45 -33.92 3.81
C ARG A 318 2.64 -33.49 5.00
N ASN A 319 3.26 -33.43 6.19
CA ASN A 319 2.57 -33.02 7.41
C ASN A 319 2.18 -31.54 7.35
N VAL A 320 0.95 -31.25 7.77
CA VAL A 320 0.43 -29.88 7.77
C VAL A 320 0.44 -29.29 9.18
N THR A 321 0.47 -27.97 9.27
CA THR A 321 0.34 -27.27 10.56
C THR A 321 -1.01 -26.59 10.69
N MET A 322 -1.72 -26.85 11.79
CA MET A 322 -2.96 -26.15 12.15
C MET A 322 -2.69 -24.79 12.81
N LYS A 323 -1.43 -24.45 13.07
CA LYS A 323 -1.01 -23.22 13.74
C LYS A 323 -0.47 -22.21 12.74
N HIS A 324 -1.10 -21.04 12.66
CA HIS A 324 -0.54 -19.91 11.91
C HIS A 324 0.81 -19.50 12.48
N GLY A 325 1.81 -19.28 11.62
CA GLY A 325 3.21 -19.12 12.01
C GLY A 325 3.88 -20.42 12.50
N GLY A 326 3.22 -21.56 12.34
CA GLY A 326 3.78 -22.90 12.54
C GLY A 326 4.82 -23.23 11.48
N LYS A 327 5.65 -24.25 11.76
CA LYS A 327 6.75 -24.64 10.86
C LYS A 327 6.21 -25.21 9.56
N CYS A 328 6.87 -24.86 8.46
CA CYS A 328 6.63 -25.40 7.14
C CYS A 328 7.95 -25.46 6.34
N PHE A 329 7.96 -26.23 5.27
CA PHE A 329 9.04 -26.28 4.27
C PHE A 329 8.56 -25.88 2.87
N GLN A 330 7.30 -26.16 2.53
CA GLN A 330 6.67 -25.72 1.27
C GLN A 330 5.28 -25.13 1.53
N ASP A 331 4.74 -24.41 0.54
CA ASP A 331 3.47 -23.69 0.64
C ASP A 331 2.28 -24.62 0.93
N GLU A 332 2.27 -25.85 0.38
CA GLU A 332 1.15 -26.79 0.52
C GLU A 332 0.91 -27.18 1.99
N GLU A 333 1.97 -27.18 2.81
CA GLU A 333 1.87 -27.48 4.26
C GLU A 333 1.04 -26.44 5.02
N CYS A 334 0.79 -25.28 4.41
CA CYS A 334 0.00 -24.18 4.93
C CYS A 334 -1.45 -24.15 4.40
N TYR A 335 -1.87 -25.15 3.60
CA TYR A 335 -3.16 -25.15 2.88
C TYR A 335 -4.42 -24.97 3.76
N ILE A 336 -4.35 -25.30 5.06
CA ILE A 336 -5.44 -25.11 6.03
C ILE A 336 -5.87 -23.63 6.09
N PHE A 337 -4.92 -22.72 5.91
CA PHE A 337 -5.16 -21.28 5.93
C PHE A 337 -5.65 -20.73 4.58
N GLY A 338 -5.89 -21.58 3.57
CA GLY A 338 -6.35 -21.19 2.25
C GLY A 338 -5.24 -21.02 1.22
N PRO A 339 -5.60 -20.75 -0.05
CA PRO A 339 -4.66 -20.67 -1.17
C PRO A 339 -3.69 -19.47 -1.08
N ASP A 340 -4.02 -18.47 -0.26
CA ASP A 340 -3.18 -17.29 -0.06
C ASP A 340 -2.16 -17.45 1.08
N ALA A 341 -2.04 -18.65 1.65
CA ALA A 341 -1.03 -18.97 2.64
C ALA A 341 0.26 -19.49 1.98
N GLU A 342 1.40 -18.90 2.32
CA GLU A 342 2.72 -19.24 1.81
C GLU A 342 3.66 -19.65 2.95
N CYS A 343 4.62 -20.52 2.64
CA CYS A 343 5.69 -20.88 3.56
C CYS A 343 6.85 -19.91 3.43
N LYS A 344 6.94 -18.95 4.35
CA LYS A 344 7.98 -17.92 4.31
C LYS A 344 8.82 -17.91 5.58
N GLY A 345 10.13 -18.09 5.42
CA GLY A 345 11.05 -18.17 6.55
C GLY A 345 10.72 -19.34 7.49
N ASN A 346 10.39 -20.50 6.91
CA ASN A 346 9.94 -21.71 7.60
C ASN A 346 8.69 -21.52 8.47
N LYS A 347 7.82 -20.57 8.10
CA LYS A 347 6.57 -20.29 8.81
C LYS A 347 5.42 -20.06 7.84
N CYS A 348 4.27 -20.65 8.15
CA CYS A 348 3.04 -20.36 7.41
C CYS A 348 2.58 -18.93 7.70
N VAL A 349 2.50 -18.11 6.66
CA VAL A 349 2.04 -16.73 6.71
C VAL A 349 1.11 -16.46 5.53
N CYS A 350 0.29 -15.42 5.64
CA CYS A 350 -0.50 -14.94 4.51
C CYS A 350 0.36 -14.14 3.54
N ASN A 351 0.13 -14.31 2.25
CA ASN A 351 0.79 -13.58 1.17
C ASN A 351 0.45 -12.07 1.23
N ALA A 352 1.03 -11.28 0.32
CA ALA A 352 0.84 -9.83 0.31
C ALA A 352 -0.61 -9.36 0.04
N ASN A 353 -1.42 -10.19 -0.63
CA ASN A 353 -2.78 -9.87 -1.05
C ASN A 353 -3.83 -10.31 -0.03
N SER A 354 -3.41 -10.89 1.09
CA SER A 354 -4.31 -11.40 2.13
C SER A 354 -3.84 -11.02 3.54
N HIS A 355 -4.67 -11.30 4.53
CA HIS A 355 -4.35 -11.12 5.94
C HIS A 355 -4.92 -12.26 6.77
N TYR A 356 -4.22 -12.62 7.83
CA TYR A 356 -4.67 -13.71 8.69
C TYR A 356 -5.84 -13.27 9.55
N VAL A 357 -6.96 -13.98 9.44
CA VAL A 357 -8.09 -13.78 10.33
C VAL A 357 -8.25 -14.95 11.29
N LYS A 358 -7.89 -14.68 12.54
CA LYS A 358 -7.83 -15.67 13.62
C LYS A 358 -9.16 -16.39 13.87
N SER A 359 -10.30 -15.69 13.79
CA SER A 359 -11.61 -16.33 14.02
C SER A 359 -11.95 -17.36 12.94
N GLU A 360 -11.43 -17.18 11.72
CA GLU A 360 -11.69 -18.07 10.60
C GLU A 360 -10.60 -19.11 10.42
N LEU A 361 -9.43 -18.93 11.07
CA LEU A 361 -8.20 -19.69 10.78
C LEU A 361 -7.87 -19.67 9.27
N PHE A 362 -7.88 -18.47 8.66
CA PHE A 362 -7.78 -18.32 7.20
C PHE A 362 -7.03 -17.05 6.80
N CYS A 363 -6.33 -17.10 5.68
CA CYS A 363 -5.77 -15.95 4.98
C CYS A 363 -6.84 -15.34 4.08
N TRP A 364 -7.45 -14.27 4.58
CA TRP A 364 -8.58 -13.60 3.96
C TRP A 364 -8.09 -12.55 2.96
N ILE A 365 -8.70 -12.44 1.79
CA ILE A 365 -8.29 -11.45 0.78
C ILE A 365 -8.42 -10.03 1.34
N ASN A 366 -7.44 -9.20 1.02
CA ASN A 366 -7.48 -7.78 1.30
C ASN A 366 -8.34 -7.07 0.24
N LYS A 367 -9.49 -6.53 0.61
CA LYS A 367 -10.24 -5.59 -0.24
C LYS A 367 -10.15 -4.16 0.25
N LYS A 368 -9.78 -3.26 -0.64
CA LYS A 368 -9.60 -1.82 -0.41
C LYS A 368 -10.93 -1.07 -0.55
N VAL A 369 -10.92 0.19 -0.16
CA VAL A 369 -12.07 1.09 -0.35
C VAL A 369 -12.43 1.17 -1.85
N GLY A 370 -13.72 1.07 -2.16
CA GLY A 370 -14.24 1.03 -3.52
C GLY A 370 -14.43 -0.38 -4.10
N GLU A 371 -13.85 -1.42 -3.48
CA GLU A 371 -13.98 -2.80 -3.97
C GLU A 371 -15.23 -3.49 -3.44
N THR A 372 -15.74 -4.46 -4.21
CA THR A 372 -16.96 -5.21 -3.88
C THR A 372 -16.74 -6.16 -2.70
N CYS A 373 -17.61 -6.08 -1.70
CA CYS A 373 -17.57 -6.90 -0.50
C CYS A 373 -18.92 -7.53 -0.20
N LYS A 374 -18.90 -8.61 0.57
CA LYS A 374 -20.10 -9.28 1.11
C LYS A 374 -20.21 -9.05 2.62
N GLN A 375 -19.09 -8.91 3.31
CA GLN A 375 -19.04 -8.74 4.76
C GLN A 375 -17.88 -7.85 5.20
N LYS A 376 -18.00 -7.32 6.42
CA LYS A 376 -17.05 -6.34 7.00
C LYS A 376 -15.58 -6.78 6.89
N ARG A 377 -15.30 -8.06 7.18
CA ARG A 377 -13.95 -8.66 7.15
C ARG A 377 -13.31 -8.74 5.78
N ASP A 378 -14.10 -8.61 4.70
CA ASP A 378 -13.53 -8.53 3.35
C ASP A 378 -12.74 -7.23 3.18
N CYS A 379 -13.14 -6.18 3.90
CA CYS A 379 -12.54 -4.86 3.79
C CYS A 379 -11.33 -4.74 4.72
N TYR A 380 -10.13 -4.78 4.14
CA TYR A 380 -8.88 -4.71 4.88
C TYR A 380 -7.80 -4.00 4.09
N ILE A 381 -7.12 -3.05 4.75
CA ILE A 381 -5.92 -2.39 4.24
C ILE A 381 -4.84 -2.50 5.33
N LYS A 382 -3.68 -3.05 4.96
CA LYS A 382 -2.57 -3.25 5.90
C LYS A 382 -2.08 -1.92 6.46
N GLY A 383 -2.04 -1.80 7.79
CA GLY A 383 -1.59 -0.58 8.47
C GLY A 383 -2.58 0.58 8.42
N PHE A 384 -3.82 0.33 7.99
CA PHE A 384 -4.86 1.34 7.95
C PHE A 384 -5.36 1.66 9.35
N LYS A 385 -5.43 2.96 9.67
CA LYS A 385 -5.66 3.45 11.05
C LYS A 385 -7.13 3.46 11.47
N SER A 386 -8.04 3.32 10.52
CA SER A 386 -9.49 3.43 10.75
C SER A 386 -10.18 2.10 10.45
N GLU A 387 -11.39 1.94 10.93
CA GLU A 387 -12.24 0.81 10.55
C GLU A 387 -12.79 1.02 9.13
N ILE A 388 -12.75 -0.01 8.29
CA ILE A 388 -13.39 -0.01 6.97
C ILE A 388 -14.59 -0.96 7.05
N LEU A 389 -15.72 -0.52 6.49
CA LEU A 389 -16.97 -1.26 6.53
C LEU A 389 -17.38 -1.72 5.13
N CYS A 390 -18.05 -2.86 5.07
CA CYS A 390 -18.76 -3.24 3.86
C CYS A 390 -20.14 -2.58 3.87
N LYS A 391 -20.35 -1.55 3.05
CA LYS A 391 -21.62 -0.81 2.95
C LYS A 391 -22.14 -0.87 1.52
N ASN A 392 -23.41 -1.27 1.36
CA ASN A 392 -24.05 -1.43 0.06
C ASN A 392 -23.24 -2.32 -0.91
N GLY A 393 -22.59 -3.35 -0.38
CA GLY A 393 -21.75 -4.27 -1.16
C GLY A 393 -20.40 -3.70 -1.57
N VAL A 394 -19.98 -2.55 -1.03
CA VAL A 394 -18.69 -1.91 -1.35
C VAL A 394 -17.94 -1.52 -0.08
N CYS A 395 -16.64 -1.78 -0.04
CA CYS A 395 -15.78 -1.36 1.06
C CYS A 395 -15.71 0.16 1.10
N SER A 396 -16.08 0.75 2.24
CA SER A 396 -16.16 2.20 2.40
C SER A 396 -15.82 2.64 3.81
N CYS A 397 -15.44 3.89 3.92
CA CYS A 397 -15.25 4.55 5.21
C CYS A 397 -16.60 4.68 5.95
N PRO A 398 -16.60 4.69 7.29
CA PRO A 398 -17.80 4.93 8.08
C PRO A 398 -18.50 6.24 7.73
N ASP A 399 -19.79 6.34 8.07
CA ASP A 399 -20.57 7.55 7.78
C ASP A 399 -19.97 8.80 8.42
N GLY A 400 -19.95 9.91 7.66
CA GLY A 400 -19.30 11.16 8.05
C GLY A 400 -17.77 11.15 7.93
N THR A 401 -17.20 10.15 7.25
CA THR A 401 -15.76 10.10 6.95
C THR A 401 -15.52 9.77 5.46
N ARG A 402 -14.37 10.19 4.94
CA ARG A 402 -13.88 9.88 3.59
C ARG A 402 -12.46 9.34 3.67
N ILE A 403 -12.03 8.67 2.60
CA ILE A 403 -10.63 8.26 2.49
C ILE A 403 -9.72 9.49 2.37
N ASN A 404 -8.61 9.45 3.10
CA ASN A 404 -7.60 10.48 3.05
C ASN A 404 -6.76 10.36 1.76
N ASN A 405 -6.05 11.41 1.36
CA ASN A 405 -5.34 11.52 0.08
C ASN A 405 -4.26 10.45 -0.11
N ASN A 406 -3.70 9.93 0.98
CA ASN A 406 -2.71 8.85 0.95
C ASN A 406 -3.31 7.44 1.03
N GLU A 407 -4.64 7.30 1.08
CA GLU A 407 -5.36 6.02 1.17
C GLU A 407 -5.00 5.16 2.40
N THR A 408 -4.67 5.80 3.52
CA THR A 408 -4.16 5.15 4.75
C THR A 408 -5.10 5.29 5.96
N ALA A 409 -6.10 6.16 5.89
CA ALA A 409 -7.08 6.35 6.95
C ALA A 409 -8.40 6.90 6.42
N CYS A 410 -9.46 6.76 7.23
CA CYS A 410 -10.71 7.48 7.05
C CYS A 410 -10.67 8.76 7.91
N ILE A 411 -10.79 9.92 7.26
CA ILE A 411 -10.81 11.25 7.87
C ILE A 411 -12.23 11.82 7.88
N ARG A 412 -12.57 12.63 8.87
CA ARG A 412 -13.92 13.18 9.03
C ARG A 412 -14.20 14.21 7.93
N THR A 413 -15.38 14.13 7.32
CA THR A 413 -15.86 15.12 6.33
C THR A 413 -16.55 16.32 6.97
N ALA A 414 -16.72 16.29 8.30
CA ALA A 414 -17.25 17.39 9.10
C ALA A 414 -16.43 17.50 10.39
N ALA A 415 -15.13 17.67 10.23
CA ALA A 415 -14.15 17.85 11.29
C ALA A 415 -14.41 19.15 12.07
N GLY A 416 -14.36 19.06 13.40
CA GLY A 416 -14.44 20.21 14.30
C GLY A 416 -13.14 21.04 14.32
N LEU A 417 -13.16 22.21 14.95
CA LEU A 417 -11.95 22.99 15.21
C LEU A 417 -10.91 22.15 15.98
N GLY A 418 -9.65 22.21 15.53
CA GLY A 418 -8.55 21.41 16.08
C GLY A 418 -8.54 19.94 15.66
N GLU A 419 -9.57 19.45 14.96
CA GLU A 419 -9.56 18.09 14.39
C GLU A 419 -8.76 18.05 13.08
N ALA A 420 -8.22 16.88 12.76
CA ALA A 420 -7.42 16.67 11.56
C ALA A 420 -8.25 16.83 10.28
N CYS A 421 -7.64 17.45 9.27
CA CYS A 421 -8.22 17.70 7.94
C CYS A 421 -7.13 17.60 6.87
N GLU A 422 -7.53 17.45 5.60
CA GLU A 422 -6.62 17.55 4.45
C GLU A 422 -7.05 18.64 3.45
N VAL A 423 -8.35 18.88 3.32
CA VAL A 423 -8.91 19.98 2.53
C VAL A 423 -9.84 20.84 3.39
N THR A 424 -10.11 22.07 2.97
CA THR A 424 -10.93 23.01 3.76
C THR A 424 -12.38 22.52 3.89
N GLU A 425 -12.87 21.78 2.89
CA GLU A 425 -14.20 21.17 2.87
C GLU A 425 -14.37 20.06 3.91
N ASP A 426 -13.27 19.53 4.47
CA ASP A 426 -13.35 18.58 5.59
C ASP A 426 -13.83 19.26 6.87
N CYS A 427 -13.64 20.58 6.98
CA CYS A 427 -13.97 21.34 8.18
C CYS A 427 -15.45 21.72 8.21
N LYS A 428 -16.13 21.37 9.30
CA LYS A 428 -17.57 21.62 9.48
C LYS A 428 -17.91 23.11 9.53
N LEU A 429 -17.04 23.91 10.13
CA LEU A 429 -17.34 25.31 10.47
C LEU A 429 -17.01 26.25 9.31
N LYS A 430 -17.88 27.24 9.07
CA LYS A 430 -17.60 28.33 8.14
C LYS A 430 -16.42 29.18 8.63
N ASN A 431 -15.78 29.87 7.69
CA ASN A 431 -14.59 30.68 7.95
C ASN A 431 -13.44 29.91 8.63
N THR A 432 -13.34 28.61 8.35
CA THR A 432 -12.17 27.81 8.69
C THR A 432 -11.30 27.55 7.47
N THR A 433 -10.06 27.19 7.72
CA THR A 433 -9.10 26.69 6.75
C THR A 433 -8.43 25.44 7.30
N CYS A 434 -7.93 24.60 6.41
CA CYS A 434 -7.23 23.39 6.79
C CYS A 434 -5.71 23.58 6.76
N ASN A 435 -5.08 23.63 7.94
CA ASN A 435 -3.62 23.64 8.12
C ASN A 435 -3.17 22.35 8.82
N LYS A 436 -3.50 21.18 8.24
CA LYS A 436 -3.45 19.84 8.87
C LYS A 436 -4.50 19.62 9.96
N VAL A 437 -4.90 20.68 10.65
CA VAL A 437 -6.06 20.74 11.53
C VAL A 437 -6.98 21.88 11.10
N CYS A 438 -8.28 21.74 11.39
CA CYS A 438 -9.24 22.81 11.11
C CYS A 438 -8.99 23.99 12.05
N GLU A 439 -8.68 25.15 11.48
CA GLU A 439 -8.39 26.39 12.19
C GLU A 439 -9.27 27.52 11.64
N CYS A 440 -9.49 28.59 12.40
CA CYS A 440 -10.14 29.76 11.83
C CYS A 440 -9.25 30.39 10.75
N LYS A 441 -9.87 30.92 9.69
CA LYS A 441 -9.17 31.70 8.66
C LYS A 441 -8.44 32.87 9.30
N GLU A 442 -7.45 33.39 8.59
CA GLU A 442 -6.73 34.59 8.99
C GLU A 442 -7.71 35.73 9.34
N ASN A 443 -7.38 36.48 10.39
CA ASN A 443 -8.20 37.55 10.97
C ASN A 443 -9.58 37.11 11.50
N HIS A 444 -9.84 35.81 11.64
CA HIS A 444 -11.04 35.27 12.31
C HIS A 444 -10.66 34.57 13.61
N TYR A 445 -11.59 34.51 14.56
CA TYR A 445 -11.40 33.80 15.83
C TYR A 445 -12.65 33.01 16.20
N PHE A 446 -12.48 31.96 17.00
CA PHE A 446 -13.60 31.13 17.43
C PHE A 446 -14.38 31.81 18.56
N SER A 447 -15.68 32.02 18.35
CA SER A 447 -16.60 32.46 19.39
C SER A 447 -17.26 31.26 20.05
N GLN A 448 -17.10 31.14 21.37
CA GLN A 448 -17.79 30.09 22.14
C GLN A 448 -19.31 30.31 22.16
N ASP A 449 -19.77 31.57 22.13
CA ASP A 449 -21.19 31.90 22.19
C ASP A 449 -21.91 31.57 20.87
N GLU A 450 -21.26 31.83 19.74
CA GLU A 450 -21.84 31.55 18.41
C GLU A 450 -21.47 30.17 17.85
N GLY A 451 -20.49 29.49 18.47
CA GLY A 451 -19.99 28.18 18.01
C GLY A 451 -19.37 28.20 16.62
N GLN A 452 -18.86 29.35 16.14
CA GLN A 452 -18.29 29.51 14.80
C GLN A 452 -17.11 30.50 14.77
N CYS A 453 -16.34 30.48 13.67
CA CYS A 453 -15.28 31.44 13.41
C CYS A 453 -15.87 32.76 12.90
N ILE A 454 -15.71 33.82 13.68
CA ILE A 454 -16.25 35.15 13.40
C ILE A 454 -15.15 36.15 13.03
N PRO A 455 -15.48 37.20 12.26
CA PRO A 455 -14.52 38.24 11.88
C PRO A 455 -13.97 38.97 13.11
N GLY A 456 -12.64 39.09 13.17
CA GLY A 456 -11.92 39.87 14.17
C GLY A 456 -11.31 41.14 13.60
N ILE A 457 -10.32 41.68 14.31
CA ILE A 457 -9.52 42.81 13.83
C ILE A 457 -8.77 42.42 12.56
N ASN A 458 -8.67 43.36 11.62
CA ASN A 458 -8.16 43.20 10.26
C ASN A 458 -9.01 42.33 9.31
N ALA A 459 -10.15 41.80 9.76
CA ALA A 459 -11.07 41.11 8.85
C ALA A 459 -11.82 42.08 7.94
N THR A 460 -12.26 41.61 6.78
CA THR A 460 -13.08 42.39 5.86
C THR A 460 -14.46 42.64 6.46
N CYS A 461 -14.96 43.87 6.33
CA CYS A 461 -16.27 44.27 6.82
C CYS A 461 -16.97 45.23 5.83
N GLU A 462 -18.29 45.34 5.98
CA GLU A 462 -19.10 46.32 5.23
C GLU A 462 -19.74 47.33 6.17
N LYS A 463 -20.04 46.90 7.40
CA LYS A 463 -20.66 47.71 8.44
C LYS A 463 -20.04 47.40 9.79
N ASN A 464 -20.19 48.31 10.74
CA ASN A 464 -19.62 48.20 12.08
C ASN A 464 -20.09 46.94 12.82
N GLU A 465 -21.32 46.48 12.58
CA GLU A 465 -21.88 45.29 13.25
C GLU A 465 -21.20 43.97 12.83
N HIS A 466 -20.45 43.98 11.73
CA HIS A 466 -19.65 42.83 11.29
C HIS A 466 -18.38 42.68 12.13
N CYS A 467 -17.91 43.75 12.76
CA CYS A 467 -16.76 43.74 13.65
C CYS A 467 -17.22 43.36 15.05
N ARG A 468 -16.99 42.09 15.41
CA ARG A 468 -17.47 41.50 16.67
C ARG A 468 -16.64 41.84 17.91
N PRO A 469 -15.31 42.04 17.85
CA PRO A 469 -14.54 42.46 19.02
C PRO A 469 -15.12 43.73 19.63
N GLU A 470 -15.23 43.78 20.96
CA GLU A 470 -15.69 44.99 21.64
C GLU A 470 -14.77 46.17 21.28
N ASN A 471 -15.36 47.36 21.16
CA ASN A 471 -14.64 48.58 20.77
C ASN A 471 -13.95 48.51 19.41
N SER A 472 -14.48 47.71 18.47
CA SER A 472 -14.09 47.74 17.06
C SER A 472 -15.13 48.42 16.16
N GLU A 473 -14.68 48.93 15.01
CA GLU A 473 -15.51 49.53 13.98
C GLU A 473 -14.98 49.17 12.59
N CYS A 474 -15.86 49.26 11.59
CA CYS A 474 -15.51 49.01 10.21
C CYS A 474 -14.98 50.30 9.58
N ASN A 475 -13.68 50.35 9.32
CA ASN A 475 -13.04 51.48 8.67
C ASN A 475 -12.38 51.03 7.37
N TRP A 476 -12.75 51.66 6.26
CA TRP A 476 -12.27 51.31 4.91
C TRP A 476 -12.33 49.80 4.59
N GLN A 477 -13.51 49.21 4.86
CA GLN A 477 -13.80 47.79 4.65
C GLN A 477 -12.96 46.82 5.50
N VAL A 478 -12.29 47.30 6.54
CA VAL A 478 -11.49 46.49 7.46
C VAL A 478 -11.90 46.78 8.90
N CYS A 479 -12.04 45.74 9.72
CA CYS A 479 -12.32 45.89 11.14
C CYS A 479 -11.08 46.43 11.86
N VAL A 480 -11.22 47.60 12.47
CA VAL A 480 -10.17 48.27 13.26
C VAL A 480 -10.69 48.58 14.66
N CYS A 481 -9.80 48.83 15.61
CA CYS A 481 -10.22 49.34 16.92
C CYS A 481 -10.68 50.79 16.80
N LYS A 482 -11.73 51.14 17.56
CA LYS A 482 -12.26 52.51 17.66
C LYS A 482 -11.20 53.47 18.19
N SER A 483 -11.44 54.76 18.00
CA SER A 483 -10.62 55.82 18.58
C SER A 483 -10.38 55.61 20.09
N ASN A 484 -9.12 55.73 20.52
CA ASN A 484 -8.61 55.42 21.88
C ASN A 484 -8.47 53.94 22.24
N TYR A 485 -8.60 53.02 21.28
CA TYR A 485 -8.34 51.60 21.48
C TYR A 485 -7.28 51.08 20.50
N VAL A 486 -6.57 50.04 20.90
CA VAL A 486 -5.54 49.37 20.10
C VAL A 486 -5.73 47.85 20.14
N ALA A 487 -5.40 47.18 19.04
CA ALA A 487 -5.59 45.75 18.90
C ALA A 487 -4.56 44.98 19.72
N ALA A 488 -5.01 44.33 20.80
CA ALA A 488 -4.20 43.40 21.59
C ALA A 488 -4.13 42.01 20.95
N ALA A 489 -5.23 41.59 20.34
CA ALA A 489 -5.34 40.34 19.60
C ALA A 489 -6.42 40.48 18.52
N VAL A 490 -6.56 39.47 17.66
CA VAL A 490 -7.61 39.43 16.62
C VAL A 490 -9.02 39.56 17.23
N ASN A 491 -9.21 39.14 18.47
CA ASN A 491 -10.49 39.21 19.19
C ASN A 491 -10.58 40.31 20.26
N SER A 492 -9.59 41.21 20.37
CA SER A 492 -9.51 42.13 21.50
C SER A 492 -8.95 43.50 21.13
N CYS A 493 -9.74 44.53 21.43
CA CYS A 493 -9.31 45.92 21.47
C CYS A 493 -9.22 46.38 22.92
N VAL A 494 -8.04 46.86 23.32
CA VAL A 494 -7.77 47.36 24.67
C VAL A 494 -7.58 48.87 24.63
N PRO A 495 -7.89 49.60 25.72
CA PRO A 495 -7.71 51.05 25.74
C PRO A 495 -6.24 51.42 25.57
N ILE A 496 -6.00 52.44 24.75
CA ILE A 496 -4.71 53.11 24.62
C ILE A 496 -4.44 53.87 25.92
N LEU A 497 -3.24 53.72 26.45
CA LEU A 497 -2.84 54.30 27.73
C LEU A 497 -1.69 55.29 27.55
N SER A 498 -1.63 56.25 28.47
CA SER A 498 -0.55 57.23 28.58
C SER A 498 0.62 56.67 29.39
N TYR A 499 1.78 57.33 29.28
CA TYR A 499 2.95 57.00 30.09
C TYR A 499 2.63 57.13 31.59
N GLY A 500 3.00 56.12 32.38
CA GLY A 500 2.77 56.05 33.83
C GLY A 500 1.41 55.48 34.25
N GLU A 501 0.50 55.20 33.33
CA GLU A 501 -0.80 54.58 33.65
C GLU A 501 -0.70 53.07 33.83
N PHE A 502 -1.62 52.49 34.61
CA PHE A 502 -1.69 51.05 34.85
C PHE A 502 -2.08 50.30 33.59
N CYS A 503 -1.26 49.33 33.20
CA CYS A 503 -1.40 48.57 31.97
C CYS A 503 -1.50 47.07 32.25
N SER A 504 -2.00 46.35 31.25
CA SER A 504 -1.99 44.88 31.24
C SER A 504 -1.08 44.31 30.15
N GLN A 505 -0.88 45.05 29.05
CA GLN A 505 -0.17 44.61 27.85
C GLN A 505 0.62 45.75 27.23
N ASP A 506 1.78 45.44 26.62
CA ASP A 506 2.70 46.43 26.03
C ASP A 506 2.05 47.30 24.95
N VAL A 507 1.12 46.70 24.18
CA VAL A 507 0.44 47.37 23.08
C VAL A 507 -0.31 48.64 23.52
N GLN A 508 -0.88 48.63 24.73
CA GLN A 508 -1.59 49.77 25.31
C GLN A 508 -0.69 51.00 25.46
N CYS A 509 0.59 50.76 25.77
CA CYS A 509 1.60 51.78 26.00
C CYS A 509 2.27 52.22 24.69
N SER A 510 2.63 51.25 23.86
CA SER A 510 3.36 51.46 22.61
C SER A 510 2.57 52.26 21.56
N ALA A 511 1.23 52.25 21.66
CA ALA A 511 0.32 53.00 20.80
C ALA A 511 0.47 54.53 20.97
N THR A 512 0.71 55.01 22.19
CA THR A 512 0.94 56.44 22.51
C THR A 512 2.41 56.80 22.51
N VAL A 513 3.23 55.93 23.13
CA VAL A 513 4.66 56.15 23.33
C VAL A 513 5.44 55.03 22.64
N PRO A 514 5.96 55.26 21.43
CA PRO A 514 6.70 54.24 20.72
C PRO A 514 7.87 53.70 21.56
N GLY A 515 7.96 52.38 21.69
CA GLY A 515 8.97 51.70 22.51
C GLY A 515 8.65 51.60 24.00
N ALA A 516 7.51 52.12 24.47
CA ALA A 516 7.05 51.86 25.83
C ALA A 516 6.49 50.43 25.96
N ILE A 517 6.72 49.83 27.12
CA ILE A 517 6.26 48.50 27.49
C ILE A 517 5.41 48.58 28.76
N CYS A 518 4.69 47.51 29.05
CA CYS A 518 3.96 47.36 30.29
C CYS A 518 4.89 46.81 31.37
N PHE A 519 5.55 47.72 32.07
CA PHE A 519 6.64 47.42 32.99
C PHE A 519 6.13 47.18 34.41
N GLU A 520 6.66 46.16 35.08
CA GLU A 520 6.31 45.82 36.46
C GLU A 520 7.16 46.63 37.45
N GLN A 521 6.50 47.47 38.24
CA GLN A 521 7.10 48.35 39.23
C GLN A 521 6.29 48.28 40.55
N ASP A 522 6.93 47.84 41.63
CA ASP A 522 6.37 47.82 42.99
C ASP A 522 4.97 47.19 43.06
N GLU A 523 4.86 45.95 42.59
CA GLU A 523 3.62 45.12 42.52
C GLU A 523 2.53 45.59 41.54
N ASN A 524 2.72 46.73 40.85
CA ASN A 524 1.81 47.20 39.81
C ASN A 524 2.50 47.21 38.43
N LYS A 525 1.72 47.04 37.36
CA LYS A 525 2.21 47.17 35.98
C LYS A 525 1.81 48.52 35.40
N ILE A 526 2.78 49.30 34.95
CA ILE A 526 2.57 50.64 34.38
C ILE A 526 3.24 50.80 33.02
N CYS A 527 2.72 51.70 32.18
CA CYS A 527 3.34 52.05 30.92
C CYS A 527 4.64 52.82 31.16
N ALA A 528 5.79 52.18 30.95
CA ALA A 528 7.10 52.78 31.13
C ALA A 528 8.08 52.34 30.04
N CYS A 529 9.24 53.01 29.97
CA CYS A 529 10.33 52.51 29.14
C CYS A 529 11.01 51.30 29.80
N ALA A 530 11.54 50.40 28.98
CA ALA A 530 12.36 49.30 29.48
C ALA A 530 13.56 49.80 30.31
N LYS A 531 14.14 48.95 31.15
CA LYS A 531 15.23 49.31 32.08
C LYS A 531 16.44 49.96 31.37
N GLU A 532 16.75 49.53 30.15
CA GLU A 532 17.86 50.02 29.34
C GLU A 532 17.52 51.28 28.51
N ASP A 533 16.27 51.71 28.57
CA ASP A 533 15.72 52.83 27.82
C ASP A 533 15.36 53.99 28.77
N HIS A 534 15.19 55.17 28.20
CA HIS A 534 14.75 56.35 28.92
C HIS A 534 13.66 57.09 28.13
N TYR A 535 12.73 57.68 28.86
CA TYR A 535 11.62 58.44 28.28
C TYR A 535 12.08 59.86 27.94
N ARG A 536 11.96 60.26 26.67
CA ARG A 536 12.25 61.62 26.23
C ARG A 536 11.42 61.98 24.99
N PHE A 537 10.83 63.19 24.97
CA PHE A 537 10.03 63.71 23.85
C PHE A 537 8.92 62.76 23.36
N GLY A 538 8.20 62.10 24.28
CA GLY A 538 7.07 61.22 23.93
C GLY A 538 7.48 59.86 23.35
N ARG A 539 8.75 59.45 23.49
CA ARG A 539 9.27 58.16 23.00
C ARG A 539 10.24 57.55 24.00
N CYS A 540 10.37 56.23 24.00
CA CYS A 540 11.42 55.52 24.71
C CYS A 540 12.66 55.36 23.81
N PHE A 541 13.79 55.89 24.27
CA PHE A 541 15.07 55.80 23.58
C PHE A 541 16.05 54.95 24.39
N LYS A 542 16.86 54.15 23.71
CA LYS A 542 18.00 53.47 24.35
C LYS A 542 18.91 54.49 25.02
N LYS A 543 19.34 54.22 26.25
CA LYS A 543 20.29 55.08 26.97
C LYS A 543 21.63 55.09 26.25
N LYS A 544 22.02 56.24 25.71
CA LYS A 544 23.37 56.48 25.16
C LYS A 544 24.11 57.51 26.03
N LEU A 545 25.30 57.14 26.48
CA LEU A 545 26.15 57.97 27.35
C LEU A 545 27.00 58.94 26.52
N LEU A 546 27.80 59.76 27.20
CA LEU A 546 28.70 60.69 26.53
C LEU A 546 29.71 59.91 25.68
N SER A 547 29.92 60.39 24.46
CA SER A 547 30.73 59.78 23.41
C SER A 547 30.13 58.61 22.64
N ASP A 548 28.89 58.23 22.92
CA ASP A 548 28.14 57.32 22.07
C ASP A 548 27.59 58.04 20.83
N THR A 549 27.45 57.29 19.73
CA THR A 549 26.88 57.81 18.47
C THR A 549 25.37 58.02 18.59
N CYS A 550 24.87 59.20 18.23
CA CYS A 550 23.44 59.56 18.29
C CYS A 550 22.95 60.13 16.96
N ALA A 551 21.67 59.90 16.64
CA ALA A 551 21.02 60.54 15.48
C ALA A 551 20.19 61.76 15.88
N ASN A 552 19.61 61.76 17.08
CA ASN A 552 18.85 62.88 17.63
C ASN A 552 19.18 63.08 19.11
N ILE A 553 18.85 64.27 19.63
CA ILE A 553 19.05 64.62 21.05
C ILE A 553 18.28 63.70 22.01
N GLY A 554 17.19 63.08 21.56
CA GLY A 554 16.37 62.14 22.34
C GLY A 554 17.13 60.89 22.79
N GLU A 555 18.17 60.48 22.08
CA GLU A 555 18.95 59.27 22.39
C GLU A 555 19.98 59.46 23.52
N CYS A 556 20.42 60.69 23.76
CA CYS A 556 21.47 60.99 24.74
C CYS A 556 20.90 61.09 26.16
N TYR A 557 21.51 60.35 27.10
CA TYR A 557 21.05 60.20 28.48
C TYR A 557 22.17 60.45 29.50
N LEU A 558 21.84 61.18 30.58
CA LEU A 558 22.68 61.32 31.78
C LEU A 558 21.81 61.17 33.03
N ASN A 559 22.35 60.55 34.09
CA ASN A 559 21.61 60.24 35.32
C ASN A 559 21.12 61.48 36.10
N HIS A 560 21.81 62.62 35.99
CA HIS A 560 21.56 63.80 36.85
C HIS A 560 20.72 64.89 36.18
N ASP A 561 21.13 65.37 35.00
CA ASP A 561 20.36 66.40 34.27
C ASP A 561 20.48 66.19 32.76
N VAL A 562 19.41 65.65 32.17
CA VAL A 562 19.27 65.40 30.74
C VAL A 562 19.31 66.68 29.87
N ARG A 563 19.18 67.87 30.46
CA ARG A 563 19.33 69.15 29.75
C ARG A 563 20.79 69.51 29.53
N THR A 564 21.71 68.87 30.24
CA THR A 564 23.15 69.13 30.12
C THR A 564 23.83 68.29 29.03
N VAL A 565 23.08 67.47 28.28
CA VAL A 565 23.58 66.64 27.17
C VAL A 565 22.78 66.89 25.90
N MET A 566 23.48 66.94 24.76
CA MET A 566 22.89 67.04 23.43
C MET A 566 23.64 66.19 22.40
N CYS A 567 23.00 65.92 21.27
CA CYS A 567 23.65 65.25 20.15
C CYS A 567 24.36 66.30 19.27
N MET A 568 25.69 66.29 19.23
CA MET A 568 26.51 67.21 18.43
C MET A 568 27.39 66.42 17.48
N ASN A 569 27.30 66.73 16.18
CA ASN A 569 28.07 66.04 15.12
C ASN A 569 27.93 64.50 15.18
N GLY A 570 26.73 64.00 15.52
CA GLY A 570 26.45 62.57 15.59
C GLY A 570 26.95 61.86 16.86
N GLU A 571 27.40 62.60 17.88
CA GLU A 571 27.91 62.05 19.14
C GLU A 571 27.27 62.77 20.35
N CYS A 572 26.95 62.03 21.41
CA CYS A 572 26.41 62.60 22.64
C CYS A 572 27.47 63.41 23.39
N ARG A 573 27.26 64.73 23.52
CA ARG A 573 28.20 65.68 24.14
C ARG A 573 27.50 66.59 25.15
N CYS A 574 28.30 67.21 26.03
CA CYS A 574 27.76 68.19 26.97
C CYS A 574 27.19 69.41 26.23
N ASN A 575 26.06 69.91 26.71
CA ASN A 575 25.39 71.11 26.22
C ASN A 575 26.29 72.35 26.43
N TRP A 576 26.05 73.41 25.67
CA TRP A 576 26.77 74.68 25.75
C TRP A 576 26.81 75.21 27.18
N GLY A 577 28.01 75.60 27.65
CA GLY A 577 28.25 76.06 29.02
C GLY A 577 28.50 74.94 30.03
N TYR A 578 28.59 73.68 29.59
CA TYR A 578 28.95 72.54 30.43
C TYR A 578 30.16 71.79 29.84
N LYS A 579 31.03 71.27 30.71
CA LYS A 579 32.17 70.43 30.35
C LYS A 579 32.00 69.00 30.87
N LYS A 580 32.55 68.04 30.13
CA LYS A 580 32.55 66.62 30.51
C LYS A 580 33.36 66.42 31.78
N LEU A 581 32.72 65.95 32.84
CA LEU A 581 33.41 65.52 34.06
C LEU A 581 33.85 64.06 33.93
N ASN A 582 32.90 63.21 33.53
CA ASN A 582 33.11 61.78 33.27
C ASN A 582 32.12 61.32 32.17
N ASN A 583 32.01 60.02 31.91
CA ASN A 583 31.13 59.49 30.84
C ASN A 583 29.62 59.63 31.13
N SER A 584 29.22 59.98 32.36
CA SER A 584 27.81 60.06 32.78
C SER A 584 27.42 61.41 33.40
N ALA A 585 28.29 62.41 33.37
CA ALA A 585 28.05 63.71 34.00
C ALA A 585 28.75 64.88 33.28
N CYS A 586 28.01 65.98 33.15
CA CYS A 586 28.49 67.27 32.69
C CYS A 586 28.43 68.27 33.85
N VAL A 587 29.45 69.10 34.02
CA VAL A 587 29.50 70.15 35.05
C VAL A 587 29.54 71.52 34.39
N LYS A 588 28.90 72.51 35.03
CA LYS A 588 28.88 73.89 34.52
C LYS A 588 30.32 74.39 34.40
N ASP A 589 30.68 74.90 33.22
CA ASP A 589 32.04 75.35 33.00
C ASP A 589 32.24 76.76 33.56
N THR A 590 32.87 76.85 34.73
CA THR A 590 33.18 78.13 35.40
C THR A 590 34.30 78.92 34.75
N GLN A 591 34.95 78.37 33.71
CA GLN A 591 35.94 79.06 32.88
C GLN A 591 35.36 79.59 31.56
N ALA A 592 34.08 79.35 31.28
CA ALA A 592 33.37 80.04 30.21
C ALA A 592 33.10 81.49 30.66
N VAL A 593 34.07 82.36 30.37
CA VAL A 593 33.97 83.81 30.52
C VAL A 593 32.68 84.27 29.85
N TYR A 594 31.81 84.90 30.65
CA TYR A 594 30.80 85.81 30.15
C TYR A 594 31.47 86.83 29.24
N LEU A 595 31.04 86.93 27.98
CA LEU A 595 31.02 88.21 27.30
C LEU A 595 29.66 88.86 27.58
N PRO A 596 29.59 89.91 28.41
CA PRO A 596 28.44 90.81 28.43
C PRO A 596 28.75 92.03 27.54
N ASN A 597 27.96 92.21 26.49
CA ASN A 597 27.53 93.47 25.86
C ASN A 597 26.91 93.13 24.49
N GLY A 598 25.70 93.56 24.12
CA GLY A 598 24.82 94.49 24.78
C GLY A 598 23.38 94.40 24.23
N SER A 599 22.48 94.94 25.04
CA SER A 599 21.09 95.25 24.72
C SER A 599 20.97 96.22 23.54
N GLY A 600 20.03 95.97 22.63
CA GLY A 600 19.64 96.93 21.59
C GLY A 600 18.50 96.38 20.72
N SER A 601 17.27 96.75 21.07
CA SER A 601 16.06 96.62 20.25
C SER A 601 16.24 97.27 18.87
N ILE A 602 15.56 96.75 17.82
CA ILE A 602 14.81 97.49 16.77
C ILE A 602 14.70 96.68 15.44
N ILE A 603 13.43 96.34 15.12
CA ILE A 603 12.68 96.52 13.85
C ILE A 603 13.16 95.85 12.53
N ASP A 604 12.16 95.22 11.89
CA ASP A 604 11.99 94.84 10.48
C ASP A 604 12.72 95.67 9.42
N MET A 605 13.14 95.00 8.34
CA MET A 605 12.79 95.27 6.92
C MET A 605 13.80 94.53 6.04
N MET A 606 13.36 93.48 5.33
CA MET A 606 12.87 93.51 3.95
C MET A 606 13.96 93.67 2.89
N SER A 607 13.65 93.09 1.72
CA SER A 607 14.28 93.34 0.40
C SER A 607 15.60 92.60 0.16
N THR A 608 15.81 91.86 -0.93
CA THR A 608 15.16 91.73 -2.24
C THR A 608 15.65 90.38 -2.80
N GLY A 609 14.81 89.53 -3.39
CA GLY A 609 14.63 89.53 -4.84
C GLY A 609 14.23 88.13 -5.34
N LEU A 610 12.93 87.98 -5.58
CA LEU A 610 12.23 87.08 -6.51
C LEU A 610 12.81 87.21 -7.97
N PRO A 611 12.27 86.57 -9.04
CA PRO A 611 11.66 85.24 -9.25
C PRO A 611 11.93 84.65 -10.67
N LEU A 612 11.41 83.45 -10.98
CA LEU A 612 10.72 83.10 -12.23
C LEU A 612 10.04 81.72 -12.02
N VAL A 613 8.70 81.62 -11.87
CA VAL A 613 7.65 81.57 -12.92
C VAL A 613 7.57 80.16 -13.54
N VAL A 614 6.44 79.46 -13.71
CA VAL A 614 5.00 79.71 -13.53
C VAL A 614 4.25 78.35 -13.68
N LEU A 615 3.04 78.32 -13.10
CA LEU A 615 1.86 77.47 -13.33
C LEU A 615 1.89 76.34 -14.39
N LEU A 616 1.24 75.22 -14.03
CA LEU A 616 -0.09 74.76 -14.53
C LEU A 616 -0.57 73.67 -13.55
N LEU A 617 -1.58 73.91 -12.70
CA LEU A 617 -3.01 73.70 -12.95
C LEU A 617 -3.39 72.33 -13.55
N ALA A 618 -4.01 71.54 -12.68
CA ALA A 618 -5.31 70.89 -12.85
C ALA A 618 -5.51 69.79 -13.91
N SER A 619 -6.19 68.76 -13.40
CA SER A 619 -7.26 67.95 -13.98
C SER A 619 -6.95 66.64 -14.70
N CYS A 620 -7.71 65.64 -14.23
CA CYS A 620 -8.21 64.44 -14.89
C CYS A 620 -7.36 63.16 -14.88
N ASP A 621 -7.71 62.31 -13.90
CA ASP A 621 -8.50 61.09 -14.11
C ASP A 621 -7.87 59.82 -14.73
N ILE A 622 -7.99 58.74 -13.92
CA ILE A 622 -8.35 57.36 -14.28
C ILE A 622 -7.23 56.47 -14.88
N PHE A 623 -6.62 55.62 -14.06
CA PHE A 623 -7.08 54.23 -13.79
C PHE A 623 -6.44 53.68 -12.51
#